data_AF-A0A2T0UVX9-F1
#
_entry.id   AF-A0A2T0UVX9-F1
#
_cell.length_a   1.000
_cell.length_b   1.000
_cell.length_c   1.000
_cell.angle_alpha   90.00
_cell.angle_beta   90.00
_cell.angle_gamma   90.00
#
_symmetry.space_group_name_H-M   'P 1'
#
loop_
_entity.id
_entity.type
_entity.pdbx_description
1 polymer ?
#
loop_
_entity_poly.entity_id
_entity_poly.type
_entity_poly.pdbx_seq_one_letter_code
_entity_poly.pdbx_strand_id
1 'polypeptide(L)'
;MSDRGVEENPMVLLRELLGETLRRRRRAQKRTLRDVSKQANVSLGYLSEIERGHKEPSSELLASVCGALQVRLSEVLAEVSREVAAHERGDEAPQHPQARQVPVLLPSREQAAAAEESRRRRPAAAIAQVRSRHRRGEVSDSVVRAAA
;
A
#
# COMPACT_ATOMS: atom_id res chain seq x y z
N MET A 1 -19.54 41.80 -3.90
CA MET A 1 -18.08 41.68 -3.69
C MET A 1 -17.88 40.50 -2.74
N SER A 2 -18.29 39.31 -3.17
CA SER A 2 -17.39 38.30 -3.78
C SER A 2 -16.36 37.83 -2.77
N ASP A 3 -16.90 37.10 -1.79
CA ASP A 3 -16.24 36.10 -0.98
C ASP A 3 -15.47 35.16 -1.93
N ARG A 4 -14.18 35.43 -2.11
CA ARG A 4 -13.28 34.49 -2.78
C ARG A 4 -12.97 33.42 -1.74
N GLY A 5 -13.86 32.43 -1.71
CA GLY A 5 -13.69 31.20 -0.95
C GLY A 5 -12.29 30.67 -1.14
N VAL A 6 -11.71 30.23 -0.03
CA VAL A 6 -10.46 29.48 0.03
C VAL A 6 -10.56 28.39 -1.02
N GLU A 7 -9.77 28.46 -2.10
CA GLU A 7 -9.52 27.33 -2.98
C GLU A 7 -8.84 26.28 -2.08
N GLU A 8 -9.66 25.42 -1.46
CA GLU A 8 -9.20 24.20 -0.81
C GLU A 8 -8.49 23.41 -1.88
N ASN A 9 -7.16 23.50 -1.92
CA ASN A 9 -6.34 22.61 -2.70
C ASN A 9 -6.56 21.21 -2.11
N PRO A 10 -7.45 20.37 -2.68
CA PRO A 10 -7.85 19.15 -2.01
C PRO A 10 -6.67 18.20 -2.16
N MET A 11 -5.89 18.06 -1.09
CA MET A 11 -4.79 17.11 -1.07
C MET A 11 -5.29 15.77 -1.58
N VAL A 12 -4.69 15.32 -2.68
CA VAL A 12 -5.07 14.08 -3.35
C VAL A 12 -4.96 12.92 -2.37
N LEU A 13 -6.07 12.21 -2.17
CA LEU A 13 -6.11 11.07 -1.26
C LEU A 13 -5.81 9.79 -2.03
N LEU A 14 -4.81 9.04 -1.57
CA LEU A 14 -4.39 7.80 -2.21
C LEU A 14 -5.56 6.81 -2.39
N ARG A 15 -6.44 6.70 -1.39
CA ARG A 15 -7.62 5.82 -1.45
C ARG A 15 -8.60 6.17 -2.57
N GLU A 16 -8.67 7.44 -2.97
CA GLU A 16 -9.57 7.89 -4.04
C GLU A 16 -9.02 7.45 -5.40
N LEU A 17 -7.75 7.75 -5.67
CA LEU A 17 -7.09 7.32 -6.91
C LEU A 17 -7.00 5.80 -7.03
N LEU A 18 -6.73 5.11 -5.92
CA LEU A 18 -6.72 3.65 -5.86
C LEU A 18 -8.12 3.08 -6.15
N GLY A 19 -9.14 3.59 -5.48
CA GLY A 19 -10.54 3.21 -5.68
C GLY A 19 -11.00 3.43 -7.12
N GLU A 20 -10.67 4.58 -7.70
CA GLU A 20 -11.00 4.92 -9.07
C GLU A 20 -10.29 4.00 -10.07
N THR A 21 -8.99 3.74 -9.87
CA THR A 21 -8.20 2.82 -10.69
C THR A 21 -8.81 1.41 -10.70
N LEU A 22 -9.18 0.89 -9.54
CA LEU A 22 -9.85 -0.42 -9.41
C LEU A 22 -11.21 -0.43 -10.13
N ARG A 23 -12.00 0.63 -9.97
CA ARG A 23 -13.30 0.81 -10.63
C ARG A 23 -13.16 0.85 -12.15
N ARG A 24 -12.17 1.59 -12.69
CA ARG A 24 -11.90 1.65 -14.13
C ARG A 24 -11.54 0.27 -14.67
N ARG A 25 -10.64 -0.46 -14.01
CA ARG A 25 -10.25 -1.83 -14.41
C ARG A 25 -11.45 -2.80 -14.40
N ARG A 26 -12.27 -2.77 -13.35
CA ARG A 26 -13.49 -3.59 -13.30
C ARG A 26 -14.45 -3.28 -14.46
N ARG A 27 -14.66 -2.00 -14.75
CA ARG A 27 -15.54 -1.55 -15.84
C ARG A 27 -15.00 -1.88 -17.22
N ALA A 28 -13.69 -1.79 -17.42
CA ALA A 28 -13.03 -2.21 -18.66
C ALA A 28 -13.26 -3.71 -18.94
N GLN A 29 -13.33 -4.53 -17.90
CA GLN A 29 -13.68 -5.95 -17.99
C GLN A 29 -15.20 -6.21 -18.14
N LYS A 30 -16.05 -5.17 -18.15
CA LYS A 30 -17.52 -5.26 -18.15
C LYS A 30 -18.10 -6.08 -16.99
N ARG A 31 -17.41 -6.10 -15.85
CA ARG A 31 -17.83 -6.88 -14.67
C ARG A 31 -18.62 -6.03 -13.69
N THR A 32 -19.60 -6.64 -13.03
CA THR A 32 -20.39 -5.96 -12.01
C THR A 32 -19.64 -5.91 -10.68
N LEU A 33 -20.05 -5.00 -9.78
CA LEU A 33 -19.56 -4.99 -8.40
C LEU A 33 -19.80 -6.33 -7.71
N ARG A 34 -20.96 -6.96 -7.97
CA ARG A 34 -21.34 -8.26 -7.38
C ARG A 34 -20.40 -9.38 -7.81
N ASP A 35 -19.97 -9.39 -9.07
CA ASP A 35 -19.06 -10.42 -9.59
C ASP A 35 -17.69 -10.35 -8.93
N VAL A 36 -17.16 -9.14 -8.77
CA VAL A 36 -15.83 -8.92 -8.15
C VAL A 36 -15.91 -9.12 -6.65
N SER A 37 -16.93 -8.59 -5.97
CA SER A 37 -17.07 -8.71 -4.53
C SER A 37 -17.18 -10.17 -4.10
N LYS A 38 -17.92 -10.99 -4.86
CA LYS A 38 -18.05 -12.43 -4.61
C LYS A 38 -16.69 -13.15 -4.73
N GLN A 39 -15.91 -12.85 -5.76
CA GLN A 39 -14.59 -13.47 -5.96
C GLN A 39 -13.53 -12.99 -4.97
N ALA A 40 -13.59 -11.71 -4.57
CA ALA A 40 -12.69 -11.13 -3.58
C ALA A 40 -13.11 -11.43 -2.13
N ASN A 41 -14.18 -12.21 -1.93
CA ASN A 41 -14.75 -12.54 -0.62
C ASN A 41 -15.02 -11.31 0.28
N VAL A 42 -15.60 -10.26 -0.32
CA VAL A 42 -16.00 -9.03 0.40
C VAL A 42 -17.43 -8.65 0.09
N SER A 43 -18.03 -7.86 0.99
CA SER A 43 -19.37 -7.35 0.76
C SER A 43 -19.40 -6.38 -0.42
N LEU A 44 -20.50 -6.38 -1.17
CA LEU A 44 -20.71 -5.48 -2.31
C LEU A 44 -20.65 -4.01 -1.87
N GLY A 45 -21.25 -3.70 -0.71
CA GLY A 45 -21.26 -2.35 -0.13
C GLY A 45 -19.84 -1.89 0.19
N TYR A 46 -19.03 -2.75 0.80
CA TYR A 46 -17.66 -2.40 1.17
C TYR A 46 -16.77 -2.17 -0.05
N LEU A 47 -16.87 -3.03 -1.09
CA LEU A 47 -16.17 -2.79 -2.35
C LEU A 47 -16.62 -1.48 -3.02
N SER A 48 -17.92 -1.16 -2.96
CA SER A 48 -18.45 0.11 -3.48
C SER A 48 -17.89 1.33 -2.73
N GLU A 49 -17.72 1.26 -1.41
CA GLU A 49 -17.10 2.33 -0.63
C GLU A 49 -15.61 2.51 -0.98
N ILE A 50 -14.89 1.41 -1.20
CA ILE A 50 -13.48 1.44 -1.63
C ILE A 50 -13.35 2.07 -3.01
N GLU A 51 -14.16 1.66 -3.99
CA GLU A 51 -14.14 2.22 -5.35
C GLU A 51 -14.49 3.72 -5.42
N ARG A 52 -15.07 4.27 -4.36
CA ARG A 52 -15.38 5.69 -4.21
C ARG A 52 -14.39 6.44 -3.33
N GLY A 53 -13.36 5.77 -2.80
CA GLY A 53 -12.37 6.39 -1.92
C GLY A 53 -12.90 6.76 -0.53
N HIS A 54 -13.94 6.09 -0.03
CA HIS A 54 -14.45 6.32 1.33
C HIS A 54 -13.82 5.40 2.39
N LYS A 55 -13.00 4.43 1.97
CA LYS A 55 -12.34 3.47 2.86
C LYS A 55 -10.88 3.30 2.46
N GLU A 56 -10.05 3.07 3.47
CA GLU A 56 -8.66 2.64 3.32
C GLU A 56 -8.62 1.11 3.27
N PRO A 57 -8.40 0.49 2.10
CA PRO A 57 -8.35 -0.96 2.00
C PRO A 57 -7.05 -1.51 2.61
N SER A 58 -7.12 -2.62 3.34
CA SER A 58 -5.91 -3.31 3.80
C SER A 58 -5.14 -3.91 2.62
N SER A 59 -3.86 -4.24 2.83
CA SER A 59 -3.03 -4.88 1.80
C SER A 59 -3.59 -6.25 1.37
N GLU A 60 -4.14 -7.03 2.30
CA GLU A 60 -4.79 -8.33 2.03
C GLU A 60 -6.07 -8.16 1.20
N LEU A 61 -6.83 -7.10 1.47
CA LEU A 61 -8.02 -6.77 0.70
C LEU A 61 -7.66 -6.34 -0.72
N LEU A 62 -6.64 -5.48 -0.87
CA LEU A 62 -6.14 -5.09 -2.18
C LEU A 62 -5.65 -6.29 -2.98
N ALA A 63 -4.92 -7.21 -2.35
CA ALA A 63 -4.50 -8.45 -3.00
C ALA A 63 -5.71 -9.29 -3.45
N SER A 64 -6.73 -9.43 -2.61
CA SER A 64 -7.97 -10.15 -2.93
C SER A 64 -8.72 -9.53 -4.11
N VAL A 65 -8.86 -8.21 -4.14
CA VAL A 65 -9.54 -7.49 -5.24
C VAL A 65 -8.72 -7.56 -6.52
N CYS A 66 -7.39 -7.39 -6.46
CA CYS A 66 -6.51 -7.54 -7.62
C CYS A 66 -6.57 -8.97 -8.19
N GLY A 67 -6.58 -9.98 -7.32
CA GLY A 67 -6.76 -11.38 -7.69
C GLY A 67 -8.11 -11.63 -8.36
N ALA A 68 -9.20 -11.10 -7.80
CA ALA A 68 -10.52 -11.17 -8.41
C ALA A 68 -10.56 -10.49 -9.79
N LEU A 69 -9.87 -9.36 -9.96
CA LEU A 69 -9.74 -8.65 -11.24
C LEU A 69 -8.69 -9.26 -12.18
N GLN A 70 -7.95 -10.29 -11.75
CA GLN A 70 -6.85 -10.90 -12.52
C GLN A 70 -5.82 -9.88 -13.00
N VAL A 71 -5.50 -8.89 -12.15
CA VAL A 71 -4.48 -7.87 -12.43
C VAL A 71 -3.37 -7.95 -11.38
N ARG A 72 -2.15 -7.62 -11.77
CA ARG A 72 -1.03 -7.56 -10.83
C ARG A 72 -1.13 -6.28 -10.01
N LEU A 73 -0.93 -6.38 -8.68
CA LEU A 73 -0.91 -5.21 -7.79
C LEU A 73 0.10 -4.15 -8.25
N SER A 74 1.27 -4.56 -8.75
CA SER A 74 2.29 -3.65 -9.27
C SER A 74 1.81 -2.78 -10.43
N GLU A 75 0.94 -3.31 -11.30
CA GLU A 75 0.38 -2.54 -12.42
C GLU A 75 -0.63 -1.50 -11.93
N VAL A 76 -1.44 -1.86 -10.94
CA VAL A 76 -2.39 -0.96 -10.29
C VAL A 76 -1.63 0.18 -9.60
N LEU A 77 -0.60 -0.14 -8.82
CA LEU A 77 0.22 0.86 -8.12
C LEU A 77 0.99 1.77 -9.10
N ALA A 78 1.48 1.22 -10.21
CA ALA A 78 2.14 2.03 -11.25
C ALA A 78 1.15 3.00 -11.93
N GLU A 79 -0.11 2.60 -12.13
CA GLU A 79 -1.15 3.49 -12.62
C GLU A 79 -1.49 4.58 -11.61
N VAL A 80 -1.74 4.21 -10.36
CA VAL A 80 -2.00 5.16 -9.28
C VAL A 80 -0.85 6.16 -9.12
N SER A 81 0.41 5.70 -9.18
CA SER A 81 1.57 6.59 -9.11
C SER A 81 1.61 7.61 -10.25
N ARG A 82 1.20 7.24 -11.47
CA ARG A 82 1.09 8.18 -12.59
C ARG A 82 -0.02 9.20 -12.36
N GLU A 83 -1.15 8.77 -11.80
CA GLU A 83 -2.28 9.66 -11.48
C GLU A 83 -1.89 10.66 -10.38
N VAL A 84 -1.24 10.20 -9.30
CA VAL A 84 -0.70 11.06 -8.24
C VAL A 84 0.21 12.12 -8.84
N ALA A 85 1.19 11.70 -9.64
CA ALA A 85 2.12 12.63 -10.27
C ALA A 85 1.43 13.60 -11.24
N ALA A 86 0.30 13.21 -11.85
CA ALA A 86 -0.48 14.10 -12.72
C ALA A 86 -1.21 15.18 -11.92
N HIS A 87 -1.75 14.84 -10.75
CA HIS A 87 -2.39 15.81 -9.86
C HIS A 87 -1.34 16.74 -9.23
N GLU A 88 -0.21 16.21 -8.77
CA GLU A 88 0.90 17.01 -8.23
C GLU A 88 1.42 18.05 -9.26
N ARG A 89 1.52 17.68 -10.54
CA ARG A 89 1.87 18.62 -11.62
C ARG A 89 0.81 19.69 -11.87
N GLY A 90 -0.46 19.39 -11.62
CA GLY A 90 -1.57 20.35 -11.70
C GLY A 90 -1.58 21.33 -10.52
N ASP A 91 -1.07 20.88 -9.37
CA ASP A 91 -0.98 21.66 -8.13
C ASP A 91 0.29 22.54 -8.05
N GLU A 92 1.23 22.38 -9.00
CA GLU A 92 2.45 23.20 -9.10
C GLU A 92 2.19 24.59 -9.72
N ALA A 93 1.58 25.49 -8.93
CA ALA A 93 2.15 26.83 -8.81
C ALA A 93 3.31 26.73 -7.79
N PRO A 94 4.54 27.15 -8.12
CA PRO A 94 5.73 26.73 -7.37
C PRO A 94 5.84 27.45 -6.02
N GLN A 95 5.67 26.71 -4.91
CA GLN A 95 6.19 27.07 -3.59
C GLN A 95 6.70 25.85 -2.83
N HIS A 96 7.64 25.08 -3.40
CA HIS A 96 8.60 24.35 -2.57
C HIS A 96 10.00 24.37 -3.18
N PRO A 97 11.00 24.93 -2.47
CA PRO A 97 12.36 24.96 -2.97
C PRO A 97 12.89 23.53 -3.00
N GLN A 98 13.11 23.02 -4.21
CA GLN A 98 13.96 21.88 -4.58
C GLN A 98 14.18 20.88 -3.45
N ALA A 99 13.43 19.76 -3.49
CA ALA A 99 13.84 18.55 -2.79
C ALA A 99 15.32 18.30 -3.09
N ARG A 100 16.17 18.49 -2.08
CA ARG A 100 17.60 18.18 -2.16
C ARG A 100 17.68 16.76 -2.72
N GLN A 101 18.22 16.62 -3.92
CA GLN A 101 18.68 15.32 -4.38
C GLN A 101 19.70 14.86 -3.35
N VAL A 102 19.29 13.96 -2.46
CA VAL A 102 20.23 13.30 -1.56
C VAL A 102 21.00 12.35 -2.47
N PRO A 103 22.29 12.57 -2.73
CA PRO A 103 23.04 11.67 -3.58
C PRO A 103 23.04 10.31 -2.87
N VAL A 104 22.41 9.30 -3.46
CA VAL A 104 22.58 7.93 -3.01
C VAL A 104 24.01 7.55 -3.40
N LEU A 105 24.95 7.73 -2.47
CA LEU A 105 26.31 7.26 -2.63
C LEU A 105 26.27 5.73 -2.51
N LEU A 106 26.03 5.06 -3.64
CA LEU A 106 26.31 3.63 -3.73
C LEU A 106 27.81 3.44 -3.50
N PRO A 107 28.24 2.61 -2.54
CA PRO A 107 29.65 2.34 -2.35
C PRO A 107 30.22 1.74 -3.64
N SER A 108 31.45 2.14 -3.98
CA SER A 108 32.17 1.53 -5.10
C SER A 108 32.29 0.01 -4.90
N ARG A 109 32.40 -0.75 -6.00
CA ARG A 109 32.50 -2.22 -5.94
C ARG A 109 33.62 -2.71 -5.01
N GLU A 110 34.72 -1.95 -4.93
CA GLU A 110 35.85 -2.22 -4.05
C GLU A 110 35.48 -2.02 -2.57
N GLN A 111 34.75 -0.94 -2.24
CA GLN A 111 34.26 -0.68 -0.87
C GLN A 111 33.22 -1.72 -0.43
N ALA A 112 32.36 -2.17 -1.34
CA ALA A 112 31.40 -3.24 -1.07
C ALA A 112 32.10 -4.59 -0.81
N ALA A 113 33.14 -4.92 -1.60
CA ALA A 113 33.94 -6.13 -1.40
C ALA A 113 34.70 -6.11 -0.06
N ALA A 114 35.30 -4.98 0.30
CA ALA A 114 36.01 -4.81 1.57
C ALA A 114 35.07 -4.91 2.79
N ALA A 115 33.85 -4.37 2.71
CA ALA A 115 32.85 -4.50 3.77
C ALA A 115 32.39 -5.96 3.95
N GLU A 116 32.23 -6.69 2.84
CA GLU A 116 31.83 -8.09 2.85
C GLU A 116 32.95 -8.99 3.40
N GLU A 117 34.21 -8.72 3.07
CA GLU A 117 35.35 -9.43 3.61
C GLU A 117 35.57 -9.13 5.10
N SER A 118 35.37 -7.89 5.52
CA SER A 118 35.38 -7.51 6.95
C SER A 118 34.28 -8.23 7.74
N ARG A 119 33.07 -8.39 7.16
CA ARG A 119 31.99 -9.22 7.76
C ARG A 119 32.37 -10.69 7.91
N ARG A 120 33.05 -11.27 6.91
CA ARG A 120 33.52 -12.66 6.95
C ARG A 120 34.62 -12.91 7.97
N ARG A 121 35.43 -11.89 8.29
CA ARG A 121 36.54 -11.97 9.26
C ARG A 121 36.10 -11.69 10.71
N ARG A 122 34.86 -11.26 10.97
CA ARG A 122 34.36 -11.14 12.35
C ARG A 122 34.15 -12.54 12.93
N PRO A 123 34.70 -12.87 14.11
CA PRO A 123 34.33 -14.11 14.80
C PRO A 123 32.84 -14.05 15.15
N ALA A 124 32.16 -15.21 15.16
CA ALA A 124 30.75 -15.37 15.49
C ALA A 124 30.47 -15.02 16.97
N ALA A 125 30.54 -13.74 17.31
CA ALA A 125 30.20 -13.24 18.64
C ALA A 125 28.70 -12.89 18.67
N ALA A 126 27.94 -13.82 19.25
CA ALA A 126 26.64 -13.66 19.88
C ALA A 126 25.53 -12.99 19.04
N ILE A 127 24.70 -13.84 18.42
CA ILE A 127 23.28 -13.53 18.24
C ILE A 127 22.74 -13.29 19.66
N ALA A 128 22.62 -12.03 20.05
CA ALA A 128 21.91 -11.65 21.26
C ALA A 128 20.50 -12.23 21.14
N GLN A 129 20.21 -13.24 21.97
CA GLN A 129 18.89 -13.83 22.12
C GLN A 129 17.91 -12.67 22.38
N VAL A 130 17.12 -12.33 21.37
CA VAL A 130 15.89 -11.56 21.56
C VAL A 130 14.98 -12.48 22.35
N ARG A 131 15.12 -12.43 23.68
CA ARG A 131 14.17 -13.03 24.61
C ARG A 131 12.86 -12.29 24.40
N SER A 132 11.99 -12.85 23.56
CA SER A 132 10.58 -12.52 23.52
C SER A 132 10.07 -12.63 24.95
N ARG A 133 9.70 -11.50 25.55
CA ARG A 133 8.90 -11.49 26.78
C ARG A 133 7.51 -11.99 26.41
N HIS A 134 7.39 -13.32 26.34
CA HIS A 134 6.13 -14.04 26.43
C HIS A 134 5.61 -13.81 27.86
N ARG A 135 4.72 -12.83 28.05
CA ARG A 135 3.85 -12.84 29.24
C ARG A 135 2.94 -14.06 29.08
N ARG A 136 3.29 -15.14 29.77
CA ARG A 136 2.36 -16.21 30.11
C ARG A 136 1.31 -15.61 31.06
N GLY A 137 0.15 -15.31 30.51
CA GLY A 137 -1.12 -15.31 31.22
C GLY A 137 -1.87 -16.55 30.75
N GLU A 138 -1.75 -17.60 31.55
CA GLU A 138 -2.69 -18.70 31.80
C GLU A 138 -3.50 -19.32 30.66
N VAL A 139 -3.32 -20.64 30.61
CA VAL A 139 -3.99 -21.65 29.79
C VAL A 139 -5.43 -21.81 30.26
N SER A 140 -6.37 -21.98 29.33
CA SER A 140 -7.42 -22.99 29.49
C SER A 140 -7.88 -23.49 28.13
N ASP A 141 -7.66 -24.79 27.95
CA ASP A 141 -8.28 -25.66 26.96
C ASP A 141 -9.79 -25.47 26.92
N SER A 142 -10.36 -25.40 25.70
CA SER A 142 -11.35 -26.40 25.30
C SER A 142 -11.54 -26.37 23.80
N VAL A 143 -11.01 -27.39 23.16
CA VAL A 143 -11.56 -27.96 21.93
C VAL A 143 -13.00 -28.39 22.23
N VAL A 144 -13.92 -28.22 21.26
CA VAL A 144 -15.02 -29.13 20.85
C VAL A 144 -16.28 -28.35 20.41
N ARG A 145 -16.53 -28.39 19.09
CA ARG A 145 -17.82 -28.53 18.36
C ARG A 145 -19.03 -27.65 18.71
N ALA A 146 -19.63 -27.04 17.68
CA ALA A 146 -20.96 -27.40 17.16
C ALA A 146 -21.30 -26.50 15.95
N ALA A 147 -21.22 -27.05 14.74
CA ALA A 147 -22.38 -27.14 13.85
C ALA A 147 -23.71 -27.48 14.56
N ALA A 148 -24.64 -26.53 14.52
CA ALA A 148 -26.09 -26.71 14.33
C ALA A 148 -26.68 -25.36 13.93
#